data_AF-A0A0L8KGW0-F1
#
_entry.id   AF-A0A0L8KGW0-F1
#
_cell.length_a   1.000
_cell.length_b   1.000
_cell.length_c   1.000
_cell.angle_alpha   90.00
_cell.angle_beta   90.00
_cell.angle_gamma   90.00
#
_symmetry.space_group_name_H-M   'P 1'
#
loop_
_entity.id
_entity.type
_entity.pdbx_description
1 polymer ?
#
loop_
_entity_poly.entity_id
_entity_poly.type
_entity_poly.pdbx_seq_one_letter_code
_entity_poly.pdbx_strand_id
1 'polypeptide(L)'
;MTGEGVDPRVAELRSAVSRLRRELAAHRVEFADRGIAEDELAALDAMALSGDPEVRRLRRSLLLVAGSVGSVSALAEGLAGVRRAVELFGPPQPGGQ
;
A
#
# COMPACT_ATOMS: atom_id res chain seq x y z
N MET A 1 -14.55 21.90 -9.33
CA MET A 1 -15.40 20.96 -10.09
C MET A 1 -15.53 19.72 -9.22
N THR A 2 -16.73 19.53 -8.66
CA THR A 2 -17.23 18.50 -7.73
C THR A 2 -16.23 17.56 -7.04
N GLY A 3 -15.97 17.81 -5.77
CA GLY A 3 -15.32 16.92 -4.80
C GLY A 3 -16.29 15.90 -4.20
N GLU A 4 -16.98 15.15 -5.06
CA GLU A 4 -17.80 13.97 -4.73
C GLU A 4 -17.38 12.88 -5.72
N GLY A 5 -16.72 11.81 -5.27
CA GLY A 5 -16.44 10.65 -6.15
C GLY A 5 -15.11 9.94 -5.99
N VAL A 6 -14.23 10.34 -5.05
CA VAL A 6 -13.13 9.46 -4.64
C VAL A 6 -13.62 8.64 -3.45
N ASP A 7 -13.69 7.32 -3.61
CA ASP A 7 -13.94 6.40 -2.52
C ASP A 7 -12.99 6.73 -1.35
N PRO A 8 -13.48 6.89 -0.11
CA PRO A 8 -12.61 7.20 1.03
C PRO A 8 -11.54 6.11 1.22
N ARG A 9 -11.85 4.86 0.86
CA ARG A 9 -10.91 3.73 0.85
C ARG A 9 -9.74 3.95 -0.12
N VAL A 10 -10.02 4.55 -1.29
CA VAL A 10 -9.00 4.91 -2.29
C VAL A 10 -8.14 6.05 -1.76
N ALA A 11 -8.72 7.10 -1.18
CA ALA A 11 -7.96 8.20 -0.59
C ALA A 11 -6.99 7.70 0.50
N GLU A 12 -7.46 6.83 1.40
CA GLU A 12 -6.66 6.27 2.49
C GLU A 12 -5.51 5.40 1.97
N LEU A 13 -5.76 4.51 1.00
CA LEU A 13 -4.72 3.68 0.40
C LEU A 13 -3.63 4.52 -0.28
N ARG A 14 -4.03 5.55 -1.03
CA ARG A 14 -3.08 6.44 -1.70
C ARG A 14 -2.25 7.26 -0.72
N SER A 15 -2.86 7.72 0.37
CA SER A 15 -2.16 8.42 1.46
C SER A 15 -1.11 7.51 2.10
N ALA A 16 -1.49 6.27 2.43
CA ALA A 16 -0.57 5.29 3.00
C ALA A 16 0.58 4.92 2.05
N VAL A 17 0.28 4.71 0.75
CA VAL A 17 1.30 4.43 -0.28
C VAL A 17 2.26 5.62 -0.44
N SER A 18 1.73 6.85 -0.48
CA SER A 18 2.56 8.07 -0.58
C SER A 18 3.51 8.20 0.60
N ARG A 19 3.02 7.91 1.82
CA ARG A 19 3.85 7.91 3.02
C ARG A 19 4.96 6.87 2.94
N LEU A 20 4.63 5.63 2.61
CA LEU A 20 5.61 4.54 2.50
C LEU A 20 6.69 4.84 1.44
N ARG A 21 6.31 5.45 0.30
CA ARG A 21 7.28 5.90 -0.71
C ARG A 21 8.22 6.97 -0.19
N ARG A 22 7.76 7.90 0.65
CA ARG A 22 8.62 8.91 1.28
C ARG A 22 9.58 8.28 2.28
N GLU A 23 9.13 7.32 3.08
CA GLU A 23 9.99 6.60 4.03
C GLU A 23 11.06 5.79 3.29
N LEU A 24 10.69 5.09 2.22
CA LEU A 24 11.60 4.43 1.29
C LEU A 24 12.63 5.40 0.69
N ALA A 25 12.19 6.57 0.23
CA ALA A 25 13.08 7.57 -0.36
C ALA A 25 14.02 8.23 0.67
N ALA A 26 13.58 8.34 1.93
CA ALA A 26 14.39 8.85 3.03
C ALA A 26 15.47 7.85 3.48
N HIS A 27 15.26 6.55 3.24
CA HIS A 27 16.26 5.54 3.53
C HIS A 27 17.36 5.51 2.46
N ARG A 28 18.59 5.83 2.90
CA ARG A 28 19.82 5.71 2.10
C ARG A 28 20.39 4.30 2.03
N VAL A 29 19.76 3.32 2.70
CA VAL A 29 20.15 1.91 2.55
C VAL A 29 19.78 1.45 1.15
N GLU A 30 20.73 0.82 0.47
CA GLU A 30 20.45 0.11 -0.78
C GLU A 30 19.64 -1.14 -0.44
N PHE A 31 18.32 -1.04 -0.56
CA PHE A 31 17.48 -2.23 -0.60
C PHE A 31 17.79 -2.95 -1.90
N ALA A 32 18.16 -4.23 -1.82
CA ALA A 32 18.50 -5.05 -2.99
C ALA A 32 17.41 -4.99 -4.07
N ASP A 33 16.14 -4.87 -3.65
CA ASP A 33 14.99 -4.85 -4.52
C ASP A 33 14.18 -3.53 -4.43
N ARG A 34 14.85 -2.40 -4.13
CA ARG A 34 14.19 -1.09 -4.01
C ARG A 34 13.31 -0.75 -5.21
N GLY A 35 13.83 -0.93 -6.42
CA GLY A 35 13.12 -0.61 -7.65
C GLY A 35 11.84 -1.42 -7.82
N ILE A 36 11.87 -2.69 -7.41
CA ILE A 36 10.70 -3.58 -7.43
C ILE A 36 9.66 -3.10 -6.42
N ALA A 37 10.07 -2.74 -5.20
CA ALA A 37 9.16 -2.20 -4.20
C ALA A 37 8.49 -0.89 -4.66
N GLU A 38 9.24 0.02 -5.28
CA GLU A 38 8.69 1.28 -5.79
C GLU A 38 7.72 1.07 -6.97
N ASP A 39 8.00 0.12 -7.87
CA ASP A 39 7.12 -0.25 -8.98
C ASP A 39 5.81 -0.87 -8.48
N GLU A 40 5.88 -1.82 -7.54
CA GLU A 40 4.69 -2.41 -6.92
C GLU A 40 3.85 -1.37 -6.15
N LEU A 41 4.48 -0.38 -5.52
CA LEU A 41 3.78 0.74 -4.89
C LEU A 41 3.08 1.63 -5.91
N ALA A 42 3.68 1.86 -7.09
CA ALA A 42 3.02 2.55 -8.18
C ALA A 42 1.83 1.74 -8.75
N ALA A 43 1.97 0.42 -8.85
CA ALA A 43 0.89 -0.47 -9.26
C ALA A 43 -0.28 -0.45 -8.24
N LEU A 44 0.00 -0.40 -6.94
CA LEU A 44 -1.02 -0.23 -5.89
C LEU A 44 -1.81 1.08 -6.04
N ASP A 45 -1.13 2.21 -6.29
CA ASP A 45 -1.79 3.50 -6.52
C ASP A 45 -2.67 3.47 -7.78
N ALA A 46 -2.17 2.89 -8.87
CA ALA A 46 -2.93 2.74 -10.12
C ALA A 46 -4.16 1.83 -9.96
N MET A 47 -4.02 0.71 -9.25
CA MET A 47 -5.15 -0.18 -8.96
C MET A 47 -6.21 0.53 -8.10
N ALA A 48 -5.79 1.30 -7.10
CA ALA A 48 -6.71 2.08 -6.27
C ALA A 48 -7.50 3.11 -7.10
N LEU A 49 -6.84 3.76 -8.06
CA LEU A 49 -7.47 4.72 -8.98
C LEU A 49 -8.47 4.08 -9.96
N SER A 50 -8.36 2.77 -10.21
CA SER A 50 -9.26 2.07 -11.13
C SER A 50 -10.67 1.85 -10.56
N GLY A 51 -10.91 2.13 -9.28
CA GLY A 51 -12.24 2.09 -8.65
C GLY A 51 -12.71 0.71 -8.16
N ASP A 52 -12.24 -0.40 -8.74
CA ASP A 52 -12.51 -1.77 -8.29
C ASP A 52 -11.23 -2.63 -8.24
N PRO A 53 -10.31 -2.37 -7.29
CA PRO A 53 -9.11 -3.18 -7.17
C PRO A 53 -9.41 -4.55 -6.57
N GLU A 54 -8.95 -5.63 -7.23
CA GLU A 54 -9.03 -6.98 -6.68
C GLU A 54 -8.21 -7.09 -5.38
N VAL A 55 -8.88 -7.37 -4.26
CA VAL A 55 -8.26 -7.48 -2.92
C VAL A 55 -7.13 -8.52 -2.89
N ARG A 56 -7.29 -9.64 -3.62
CA ARG A 56 -6.22 -10.65 -3.74
C ARG A 56 -4.97 -10.08 -4.42
N ARG A 57 -5.16 -9.21 -5.42
CA ARG A 57 -4.08 -8.56 -6.15
C ARG A 57 -3.38 -7.53 -5.30
N LEU A 58 -4.13 -6.67 -4.59
CA LEU A 58 -3.59 -5.71 -3.62
C LEU A 58 -2.75 -6.41 -2.54
N ARG A 59 -3.27 -7.50 -1.96
CA ARG A 59 -2.56 -8.30 -0.95
C ARG A 59 -1.28 -8.93 -1.50
N ARG A 60 -1.31 -9.44 -2.74
CA ARG A 60 -0.12 -10.00 -3.39
C ARG A 60 0.97 -8.95 -3.58
N SER A 61 0.62 -7.78 -4.13
CA SER A 61 1.59 -6.68 -4.29
C SER A 61 2.17 -6.21 -2.97
N LEU A 62 1.36 -6.14 -1.90
CA LEU A 62 1.86 -5.82 -0.57
C LEU A 62 2.89 -6.84 -0.04
N LEU A 63 2.66 -8.14 -0.27
CA LEU A 63 3.62 -9.18 0.10
C LEU A 63 4.91 -9.09 -0.70
N LEU A 64 4.84 -8.72 -1.98
CA LEU A 64 6.03 -8.48 -2.81
C LEU A 64 6.83 -7.28 -2.28
N VAL A 65 6.17 -6.16 -1.98
CA VAL A 65 6.80 -5.00 -1.35
C VAL A 65 7.49 -5.41 -0.04
N ALA A 66 6.80 -6.14 0.84
CA ALA A 66 7.36 -6.61 2.12
C ALA A 66 8.58 -7.54 1.94
N GLY A 67 8.55 -8.43 0.93
CA GLY A 67 9.69 -9.27 0.58
C GLY A 67 10.88 -8.49 0.02
N SER A 68 10.62 -7.46 -0.78
CA SER A 68 11.63 -6.62 -1.42
C SER A 68 12.30 -5.61 -0.47
N VAL A 69 11.58 -5.12 0.55
CA VAL A 69 12.17 -4.23 1.58
C VAL A 69 12.74 -4.97 2.79
N GLY A 70 12.32 -6.22 3.03
CA GLY A 70 12.71 -7.03 4.20
C GLY A 70 12.11 -6.53 5.53
N SER A 71 12.58 -7.10 6.65
CA SER A 71 12.15 -6.74 8.01
C SER A 71 12.76 -5.44 8.52
N VAL A 72 12.59 -4.33 7.79
CA VAL A 72 13.03 -3.01 8.26
C VAL A 72 11.98 -2.39 9.17
N SER A 73 12.27 -2.33 10.47
CA SER A 73 11.36 -1.80 11.48
C SER A 73 10.89 -0.36 11.21
N ALA A 74 11.71 0.45 10.55
CA ALA A 74 11.35 1.83 10.19
C ALA A 74 10.26 1.90 9.10
N LEU A 75 10.15 0.88 8.25
CA LEU A 75 9.09 0.78 7.24
C LEU A 75 7.86 0.05 7.76
N ALA A 76 7.93 -0.55 8.95
CA ALA A 76 6.85 -1.37 9.49
C ALA A 76 5.57 -0.57 9.72
N GLU A 77 5.67 0.69 10.16
CA GLU A 77 4.50 1.55 10.36
C GLU A 77 3.83 1.89 9.02
N GLY A 78 4.62 2.31 8.01
CA GLY A 78 4.13 2.59 6.67
C GLY A 78 3.47 1.37 6.02
N LEU A 79 4.11 0.20 6.10
CA LEU A 79 3.56 -1.07 5.62
C LEU A 79 2.27 -1.48 6.34
N ALA A 80 2.20 -1.31 7.66
CA ALA A 80 0.99 -1.57 8.43
C ALA A 80 -0.17 -0.65 8.02
N GLY A 81 0.13 0.62 7.73
CA GLY A 81 -0.85 1.57 7.17
C GLY A 81 -1.41 1.12 5.83
N VAL A 82 -0.54 0.73 4.88
CA VAL A 82 -0.99 0.21 3.57
C VAL A 82 -1.81 -1.06 3.74
N ARG A 83 -1.39 -1.98 4.62
CA ARG A 83 -2.15 -3.20 4.92
C ARG A 83 -3.57 -2.89 5.38
N ARG A 84 -3.73 -2.01 6.36
CA ARG A 84 -5.06 -1.62 6.87
C ARG A 84 -5.92 -1.01 5.78
N ALA A 85 -5.35 -0.16 4.93
CA ALA A 85 -6.08 0.44 3.82
C ALA A 85 -6.53 -0.62 2.80
N VAL A 86 -5.70 -1.62 2.48
CA VAL A 86 -6.07 -2.76 1.62
C VAL A 86 -7.20 -3.59 2.25
N GLU A 87 -7.21 -3.75 3.58
CA GLU A 87 -8.27 -4.47 4.31
C GLU A 87 -9.64 -3.79 4.18
N LEU A 88 -9.70 -2.48 3.93
CA LEU A 88 -10.96 -1.75 3.68
C LEU A 88 -11.63 -2.11 2.35
N PHE A 89 -10.88 -2.65 1.38
CA PHE A 89 -11.41 -3.15 0.11
C PHE A 89 -11.93 -4.59 0.24
N GLY A 90 -11.45 -5.33 1.25
CA GLY A 90 -11.92 -6.67 1.57
C GLY A 90 -13.32 -6.67 2.19
N PRO A 91 -14.01 -7.83 2.19
CA PRO A 91 -15.17 -7.99 3.05
C PRO A 91 -14.74 -7.73 4.51
N PRO A 92 -15.58 -7.06 5.33
CA PRO A 92 -15.29 -6.91 6.75
C PRO A 92 -15.07 -8.31 7.32
N GLN A 93 -13.86 -8.55 7.82
CA GLN A 93 -13.51 -9.82 8.44
C GLN A 93 -14.58 -10.19 9.49
N PRO A 94 -15.23 -11.35 9.43
CA PRO A 94 -16.06 -11.80 10.53
C PRO A 94 -15.14 -12.19 11.69
N GLY A 95 -14.94 -11.26 12.62
CA GLY A 95 -14.56 -11.57 14.00
C GLY A 95 -13.07 -11.46 14.36
N GLY A 96 -12.87 -10.87 15.54
CA GLY A 96 -11.63 -10.82 16.30
C GLY A 96 -11.77 -9.83 17.45
N GLN A 97 -12.78 -10.04 18.31
CA GLN A 97 -12.82 -9.45 19.66
C GLN A 97 -11.80 -10.17 20.55
#